data_AF-A0A0M3ABN1-F1
#
_entry.id   AF-A0A0M3ABN1-F1
#
_cell.length_a   1.000
_cell.length_b   1.000
_cell.length_c   1.000
_cell.angle_alpha   90.00
_cell.angle_beta   90.00
_cell.angle_gamma   90.00
#
_symmetry.space_group_name_H-M   'P 1'
#
loop_
_entity.id
_entity.type
_entity.pdbx_description
1 polymer ?
#
loop_
_entity_poly.entity_id
_entity_poly.type
_entity_poly.pdbx_seq_one_letter_code
_entity_poly.pdbx_strand_id
1 'polypeptide(L)'
;MTNISKPKQQNNSDYVVGDSVVFIDPSKPDHLMTVTQVQKNGVLLNGNNSFALNHLIRHATALELSLKRRVISDIAKHLEAATNAQKEVS
;
A
#
# COMPACT_ATOMS: atom_id res chain seq x y z
N MET A 1 12.17 -26.53 -14.98
CA MET A 1 11.25 -25.40 -15.22
C MET A 1 10.84 -24.85 -13.87
N THR A 2 11.44 -23.75 -13.43
CA THR A 2 11.17 -23.17 -12.11
C THR A 2 9.84 -22.43 -12.19
N ASN A 3 8.82 -22.99 -11.55
CA ASN A 3 7.50 -22.39 -11.46
C ASN A 3 7.60 -21.18 -10.52
N ILE A 4 7.79 -19.98 -11.10
CA ILE A 4 7.80 -18.72 -10.35
C ILE A 4 6.35 -18.42 -10.04
N SER A 5 5.83 -18.98 -8.95
CA SER A 5 4.56 -18.59 -8.37
C SER A 5 4.62 -17.08 -8.15
N LYS A 6 4.03 -16.29 -9.06
CA LYS A 6 3.80 -14.87 -8.81
C LYS A 6 3.14 -14.79 -7.44
N PRO A 7 3.66 -13.99 -6.48
CA PRO A 7 2.95 -13.80 -5.23
C PRO A 7 1.53 -13.43 -5.61
N LYS A 8 0.54 -14.16 -5.08
CA LYS A 8 -0.87 -13.82 -5.24
C LYS A 8 -0.97 -12.35 -4.86
N GLN A 9 -1.06 -11.48 -5.86
CA GLN A 9 -1.44 -10.10 -5.64
C GLN A 9 -2.81 -10.25 -5.00
N GLN A 10 -2.86 -9.98 -3.69
CA GLN A 10 -4.09 -9.85 -2.95
C GLN A 10 -4.93 -8.94 -3.83
N ASN A 11 -5.97 -9.49 -4.43
CA ASN A 11 -6.88 -8.74 -5.26
C ASN A 11 -7.63 -7.81 -4.31
N ASN A 12 -6.98 -6.72 -3.92
CA ASN A 12 -7.51 -5.62 -3.12
C ASN A 12 -8.43 -4.80 -4.03
N SER A 13 -9.33 -5.46 -4.77
CA SER A 13 -10.26 -4.80 -5.69
C SER A 13 -11.37 -4.05 -4.96
N ASP A 14 -11.42 -4.15 -3.63
CA ASP A 14 -12.48 -3.58 -2.79
C ASP A 14 -12.08 -2.18 -2.28
N TYR A 15 -11.46 -1.38 -3.14
CA TYR A 15 -11.20 0.03 -2.81
C TYR A 15 -12.52 0.76 -2.61
N VAL A 16 -12.60 1.58 -1.57
CA VAL A 16 -13.74 2.47 -1.33
C VAL A 16 -13.29 3.93 -1.34
N VAL A 17 -14.23 4.83 -1.64
CA VAL A 17 -13.97 6.28 -1.58
C VAL A 17 -13.59 6.67 -0.15
N GLY A 18 -12.50 7.41 -0.01
CA GLY A 18 -11.90 7.76 1.27
C GLY A 18 -10.71 6.88 1.68
N ASP A 19 -10.50 5.73 1.02
CA ASP A 19 -9.36 4.87 1.32
C ASP A 19 -8.03 5.58 1.02
N SER A 20 -7.06 5.35 1.89
CA SER A 20 -5.67 5.73 1.65
C SER A 20 -4.92 4.58 1.00
N VAL A 21 -4.33 4.85 -0.16
CA VAL A 21 -3.58 3.90 -0.96
C VAL A 21 -2.18 4.42 -1.28
N VAL A 22 -1.28 3.49 -1.59
CA VAL A 22 0.09 3.77 -2.00
C VAL A 22 0.44 2.95 -3.24
N PHE A 23 1.35 3.46 -4.07
CA PHE A 23 1.87 2.72 -5.20
C PHE A 23 2.83 1.62 -4.75
N ILE A 24 2.68 0.45 -5.37
CA ILE A 24 3.55 -0.71 -5.13
C ILE A 24 4.94 -0.47 -5.75
N ASP A 25 5.00 0.23 -6.88
CA ASP A 25 6.24 0.50 -7.61
C ASP A 25 7.13 1.51 -6.88
N PRO A 26 8.39 1.17 -6.52
CA PRO A 26 9.30 2.06 -5.79
C PRO A 26 9.64 3.36 -6.54
N SER A 27 9.53 3.40 -7.87
CA SER A 27 9.78 4.61 -8.66
C SER A 27 8.68 5.68 -8.52
N LYS A 28 7.52 5.28 -7.97
CA LYS A 28 6.40 6.18 -7.74
C LYS A 28 6.58 6.99 -6.45
N PRO A 29 5.85 8.12 -6.31
CA PRO A 29 5.95 8.97 -5.13
C PRO A 29 5.62 8.21 -3.84
N ASP A 30 6.31 8.59 -2.76
CA ASP A 30 6.10 8.00 -1.44
C ASP A 30 4.90 8.60 -0.68
N HIS A 31 4.16 9.55 -1.24
CA HIS A 31 3.02 10.13 -0.52
C HIS A 31 1.79 9.23 -0.59
N LEU A 32 0.96 9.28 0.45
CA LEU A 32 -0.34 8.61 0.44
C LEU A 32 -1.28 9.32 -0.53
N MET A 33 -2.13 8.53 -1.18
CA MET A 33 -3.16 9.02 -2.07
C MET A 33 -4.51 8.61 -1.53
N THR A 34 -5.51 9.47 -1.68
CA THR A 34 -6.88 9.17 -1.25
C THR A 34 -7.73 8.80 -2.44
N VAL A 35 -8.46 7.70 -2.36
CA VAL A 35 -9.43 7.28 -3.36
C VAL A 35 -10.61 8.24 -3.35
N THR A 36 -10.84 8.91 -4.48
CA THR A 36 -12.00 9.80 -4.65
C THR A 36 -13.10 9.17 -5.47
N GLN A 37 -12.78 8.20 -6.32
CA GLN A 37 -13.77 7.46 -7.09
C GLN A 37 -13.23 6.08 -7.46
N VAL A 38 -14.11 5.08 -7.42
CA VAL A 38 -13.80 3.70 -7.81
C VAL A 38 -14.36 3.44 -9.20
N GLN A 39 -13.56 2.81 -10.05
CA GLN A 39 -13.93 2.40 -11.41
C GLN A 39 -13.65 0.91 -11.61
N LYS A 40 -14.15 0.33 -12.70
CA LYS A 40 -14.12 -1.11 -12.96
C LYS A 40 -12.72 -1.74 -12.86
N ASN A 41 -11.68 -1.03 -13.31
CA ASN A 41 -10.29 -1.55 -13.38
C ASN A 41 -9.28 -0.71 -12.59
N GLY A 42 -9.75 0.30 -11.86
CA GLY A 42 -8.87 1.30 -11.26
C GLY A 42 -9.63 2.28 -10.37
N VAL A 43 -8.89 3.24 -9.82
CA VAL A 43 -9.41 4.27 -8.94
C VAL A 43 -8.88 5.63 -9.36
N LEU A 44 -9.70 6.67 -9.15
CA LEU A 44 -9.25 8.05 -9.18
C LEU A 44 -8.79 8.47 -7.79
N LEU A 45 -7.69 9.21 -7.79
CA LEU A 45 -6.95 9.59 -6.60
C LEU A 45 -6.84 11.11 -6.51
N ASN A 46 -6.81 11.62 -5.27
CA ASN A 46 -6.53 13.02 -4.95
C ASN A 46 -7.41 14.03 -5.72
N GLY A 47 -8.73 13.84 -5.69
CA GLY A 47 -9.69 14.74 -6.32
C GLY A 47 -9.67 14.64 -7.84
N ASN A 48 -9.50 13.42 -8.37
CA ASN A 48 -9.43 13.11 -9.80
C ASN A 48 -8.18 13.66 -10.53
N ASN A 49 -7.14 14.04 -9.79
CA ASN A 49 -5.86 14.47 -10.37
C ASN A 49 -4.98 13.30 -10.85
N SER A 50 -5.29 12.08 -10.41
CA SER A 50 -4.52 10.89 -10.79
C SER A 50 -5.41 9.67 -10.93
N PHE A 51 -5.04 8.76 -11.82
CA PHE A 51 -5.71 7.49 -12.04
C PHE A 51 -4.72 6.35 -11.86
N ALA A 52 -5.10 5.33 -11.10
CA ALA A 52 -4.29 4.15 -10.87
C ALA A 52 -5.08 2.87 -11.15
N LEU A 53 -4.44 1.92 -11.82
CA LEU A 53 -4.99 0.57 -12.00
C LEU A 53 -4.87 -0.21 -10.70
N ASN A 54 -5.86 -1.08 -10.42
CA ASN A 54 -5.94 -1.79 -9.14
C ASN A 54 -4.68 -2.60 -8.79
N HIS A 55 -3.96 -3.11 -9.80
CA HIS A 55 -2.75 -3.91 -9.62
C HIS A 55 -1.47 -3.09 -9.43
N LEU A 56 -1.54 -1.76 -9.55
CA LEU A 56 -0.41 -0.84 -9.37
C LEU A 56 -0.37 -0.21 -7.97
N ILE A 57 -1.45 -0.36 -7.20
CA ILE A 57 -1.64 0.23 -5.88
C ILE A 57 -2.03 -0.84 -4.87
N ARG A 58 -1.85 -0.51 -3.59
CA ARG A 58 -2.34 -1.27 -2.44
C ARG A 58 -2.87 -0.32 -1.36
N HIS A 59 -3.65 -0.83 -0.42
CA HIS A 59 -3.99 -0.08 0.78
C HIS A 59 -2.73 0.32 1.54
N ALA A 60 -2.75 1.54 2.09
CA ALA A 60 -1.75 2.00 3.03
C ALA A 60 -1.85 1.21 4.34
N THR A 61 -0.72 0.84 4.91
CA THR A 61 -0.66 0.21 6.24
C THR A 61 -0.90 1.26 7.35
N ALA A 62 -1.25 0.81 8.55
CA ALA A 62 -1.46 1.71 9.70
C ALA A 62 -0.23 2.58 10.01
N LEU A 63 0.98 2.04 9.80
CA LEU A 63 2.22 2.78 9.96
C LEU A 63 2.36 3.88 8.90
N GLU A 64 2.07 3.56 7.64
CA GLU A 64 2.11 4.54 6.54
C GLU A 64 1.10 5.67 6.72
N LEU A 65 -0.10 5.33 7.22
CA LEU A 65 -1.13 6.31 7.59
C LEU A 65 -0.62 7.26 8.68
N SER A 66 0.02 6.71 9.72
CA SER A 66 0.57 7.49 10.83
C SER A 66 1.72 8.40 10.40
N LEU A 67 2.60 7.90 9.51
CA LEU A 67 3.75 8.64 8.99
C LEU A 67 3.41 9.54 7.80
N LYS A 68 2.18 9.44 7.26
CA LYS A 68 1.75 10.10 6.01
C LYS A 68 2.72 9.88 4.85
N ARG A 69 3.41 8.73 4.83
CA ARG A 69 4.37 8.34 3.80
C ARG A 69 4.40 6.82 3.66
N ARG A 70 4.59 6.35 2.42
CA ARG A 70 4.93 4.96 2.08
C ARG A 70 6.19 4.51 2.82
N VAL A 71 6.10 3.36 3.46
CA VAL A 71 7.24 2.74 4.15
C VAL A 71 7.81 1.70 3.21
N ILE A 72 9.02 1.95 2.73
CA ILE A 72 9.76 1.00 1.90
C ILE A 72 10.28 -0.11 2.83
N SER A 73 10.17 -1.36 2.38
CA SER A 73 10.32 -2.59 3.19
C SER A 73 11.58 -2.67 4.05
N ASP A 74 12.66 -1.97 3.69
CA ASP A 74 13.86 -1.96 4.53
C ASP A 74 13.61 -1.27 5.87
N ILE A 75 12.80 -0.21 5.90
CA ILE A 75 12.44 0.48 7.14
C ILE A 75 11.36 -0.29 7.91
N ALA A 76 10.36 -0.85 7.21
CA ALA A 76 9.29 -1.65 7.84
C ALA A 76 9.85 -2.88 8.56
N LYS A 77 10.79 -3.61 7.94
CA LYS A 77 11.43 -4.79 8.55
C LYS A 77 12.17 -4.43 9.84
N HIS A 78 12.84 -3.29 9.89
CA HIS A 78 13.57 -2.85 11.09
C HIS A 78 12.63 -2.34 12.18
N LEU A 79 11.49 -1.73 11.83
CA LEU A 79 10.52 -1.22 12.80
C LEU A 79 9.61 -2.33 13.37
N GLU A 80 9.23 -3.32 12.57
CA GLU A 80 8.48 -4.50 13.04
C GLU A 80 9.33 -5.37 13.98
N ALA A 81 10.65 -5.51 13.70
CA ALA A 81 11.58 -6.18 14.60
C ALA A 81 11.67 -5.48 15.97
N ALA A 82 11.69 -4.14 15.99
CA ALA A 82 11.71 -3.37 17.24
C ALA A 82 10.39 -3.48 18.03
N THR A 83 9.26 -3.65 17.35
CA THR A 83 7.93 -3.72 17.99
C THR A 83 7.64 -5.13 18.53
N ASN A 84 8.07 -6.18 17.83
CA ASN A 84 7.91 -7.57 18.30
C ASN A 84 8.89 -7.93 19.43
N ALA A 85 10.08 -7.31 19.49
CA ALA A 85 11.04 -7.54 20.57
C ALA A 85 10.55 -7.08 21.96
N GLN A 86 9.55 -6.20 22.03
CA GLN A 86 8.95 -5.79 23.32
C GLN A 86 7.82 -6.72 23.80
N LYS A 87 7.40 -7.70 22.99
CA LYS A 87 6.30 -8.62 23.35
C LYS A 87 6.76 -9.94 23.96
N GLU A 88 8.05 -10.25 23.87
CA GLU A 88 8.67 -11.50 24.36
C GLU A 88 9.31 -11.34 25.76
N VAL A 89 9.12 -10.20 26.43
CA VAL A 89 9.75 -9.89 27.75
C VAL A 89 8.72 -9.67 28.88
N SER A 90 7.47 -10.12 28.70
CA SER A 90 6.44 -10.16 29.76
C SER A 90 5.99 -11.59 30.04
#